data_AF-A0A820I5L6-F1
#
_entry.id   AF-A0A820I5L6-F1
#
_cell.length_a   1.000
_cell.length_b   1.000
_cell.length_c   1.000
_cell.angle_alpha   90.00
_cell.angle_beta   90.00
_cell.angle_gamma   90.00
#
_symmetry.space_group_name_H-M   'P 1'
#
loop_
_entity.id
_entity.type
_entity.pdbx_description
1 polymer ?
#
loop_
_entity_poly.entity_id
_entity_poly.type
_entity_poly.pdbx_seq_one_letter_code
_entity_poly.pdbx_strand_id
1 'polypeptide(L)' 'MTYSTGLNPSSVVVGDFNNDTLLDIIVTNTNDDNVIVRLGYPNE' A
#
# COMPACT_ATOMS: atom_id res chain seq x y z
N MET A 1 -0.35 13.51 5.56
CA MET A 1 -0.09 13.20 4.14
C MET A 1 -1.23 12.30 3.66
N THR A 2 -1.79 12.56 2.48
CA THR A 2 -2.87 11.75 1.89
C THR A 2 -2.33 11.08 0.64
N TYR A 3 -2.61 9.79 0.47
CA TYR A 3 -2.15 9.00 -0.67
C TYR A 3 -3.35 8.59 -1.52
N SER A 4 -3.26 8.82 -2.82
CA SER A 4 -4.28 8.37 -3.77
C SER A 4 -4.18 6.86 -3.95
N THR A 5 -5.27 6.14 -3.71
CA THR A 5 -5.31 4.68 -3.75
C THR A 5 -6.01 4.11 -5.00
N GLY A 6 -6.21 4.91 -6.06
CA GLY A 6 -6.93 4.48 -7.26
C GLY A 6 -8.46 4.50 -7.11
N LEU A 7 -9.19 3.87 -8.04
CA LEU A 7 -10.67 3.85 -8.05
C LEU A 7 -11.21 2.62 -7.33
N ASN A 8 -12.15 2.83 -6.40
CA ASN A 8 -12.83 1.77 -5.64
C ASN A 8 -11.86 0.81 -4.91
N PRO A 9 -11.12 1.32 -3.91
CA PRO A 9 -10.32 0.45 -3.04
C PRO A 9 -11.21 -0.59 -2.38
N SER A 10 -10.78 -1.85 -2.46
CA SER A 10 -11.54 -3.02 -2.02
C SER A 10 -10.94 -3.69 -0.79
N SER A 11 -9.62 -3.65 -0.65
CA SER A 11 -8.91 -4.24 0.47
C SER A 11 -7.61 -3.49 0.77
N VAL A 12 -7.20 -3.54 2.03
CA VAL A 12 -5.93 -3.02 2.52
C VAL A 12 -5.25 -4.07 3.38
N VAL A 13 -3.94 -4.24 3.20
CA VAL A 13 -3.10 -5.07 4.06
C VAL A 13 -1.86 -4.29 4.48
N VAL A 14 -1.39 -4.60 5.69
CA VAL A 14 -0.23 -3.97 6.31
C VAL A 14 0.72 -5.07 6.77
N GLY A 15 2.00 -4.93 6.44
CA GLY A 15 3.04 -5.91 6.74
C GLY A 15 4.37 -5.51 6.15
N ASP A 16 5.45 -6.14 6.59
CA ASP A 16 6.76 -6.04 5.93
C ASP A 16 6.75 -7.02 4.75
N PHE A 17 6.61 -6.50 3.53
CA PHE A 17 6.51 -7.31 2.31
C PHE A 17 7.82 -7.32 1.51
N ASN A 18 8.78 -6.45 1.83
CA ASN A 18 10.08 -6.37 1.17
C ASN A 18 11.28 -6.77 2.06
N ASN A 19 11.02 -7.18 3.31
CA ASN A 19 11.99 -7.58 4.34
C ASN A 19 12.95 -6.46 4.79
N ASP A 20 12.49 -5.21 4.81
CA ASP A 20 13.30 -4.08 5.27
C ASP A 20 13.07 -3.71 6.74
N THR A 21 12.25 -4.49 7.47
CA THR A 21 11.83 -4.30 8.86
C THR A 21 10.88 -3.12 9.10
N LEU A 22 10.42 -2.46 8.04
CA LEU A 22 9.43 -1.39 8.09
C LEU A 22 8.06 -1.92 7.64
N LEU A 23 6.99 -1.28 8.11
CA LEU A 23 5.65 -1.63 7.69
C LEU A 23 5.34 -0.99 6.34
N ASP A 24 4.97 -1.84 5.39
CA ASP A 24 4.43 -1.45 4.09
C ASP A 24 2.90 -1.45 4.11
N ILE A 25 2.32 -0.76 3.13
CA ILE A 25 0.88 -0.75 2.87
C ILE A 25 0.64 -1.19 1.44
N ILE A 26 -0.23 -2.19 1.27
CA ILE A 26 -0.72 -2.61 -0.05
C ILE A 26 -2.22 -2.38 -0.12
N VAL A 27 -2.67 -1.79 -1.24
CA VAL A 27 -4.09 -1.52 -1.52
C VAL A 27 -4.46 -2.17 -2.85
N THR A 28 -5.58 -2.91 -2.86
CA THR A 28 -6.18 -3.46 -4.08
C THR A 28 -7.45 -2.71 -4.43
N ASN A 29 -7.71 -2.56 -5.72
CA ASN A 29 -8.91 -1.94 -6.26
C ASN A 29 -9.75 -2.98 -7.01
N THR A 30 -11.08 -2.97 -6.87
CA THR A 30 -11.95 -3.92 -7.61
C THR A 30 -12.31 -3.45 -9.00
N ASN A 31 -12.22 -2.15 -9.27
CA ASN A 31 -12.64 -1.56 -10.54
C ASN A 31 -11.47 -1.13 -11.43
N ASP A 32 -10.24 -1.39 -10.97
CA ASP A 32 -9.01 -1.03 -11.64
C ASP A 32 -8.07 -2.23 -11.47
N ASP A 33 -7.48 -2.73 -12.56
CA ASP A 33 -6.60 -3.92 -12.56
C ASP A 33 -5.22 -3.62 -11.92
N ASN A 34 -5.17 -2.64 -11.01
CA ASN A 34 -3.97 -2.09 -10.40
C ASN A 34 -3.89 -2.47 -8.92
N VAL A 35 -2.68 -2.85 -8.50
CA VAL A 35 -2.29 -3.01 -7.09
C VAL A 35 -1.33 -1.88 -6.72
N ILE A 36 -1.62 -1.18 -5.64
CA ILE A 36 -0.76 -0.11 -5.14
C ILE A 36 0.05 -0.64 -3.98
N VAL A 37 1.38 -0.56 -4.10
CA VAL A 37 2.33 -0.91 -3.06
C VAL A 37 3.02 0.36 -2.59
N ARG A 38 2.99 0.61 -1.28
CA ARG A 38 3.68 1.72 -0.66
C ARG A 38 4.61 1.20 0.41
N LEU A 39 5.91 1.34 0.15
CA LEU A 39 6.94 0.89 1.06
C LEU A 39 7.04 1.79 2.29
N GLY A 40 7.35 1.17 3.42
CA GLY A 40 7.79 1.87 4.61
C GLY A 40 9.12 2.58 4.36
N TYR A 41 9.30 3.72 5.01
CA TYR A 41 10.58 4.41 5.06
C TYR A 41 10.79 4.91 6.50
N PRO A 42 12.04 4.95 6.99
CA PRO A 42 12.31 5.50 8.31
C PRO A 42 11.85 6.96 8.34
N ASN A 43 11.30 7.38 9.47
CA ASN A 43 11.02 8.79 9.69
C ASN A 43 12.37 9.51 9.89
N GLU A 44 12.65 10.52 9.08
CA GLU A 44 13.72 11.49 9.35
C GLU A 44 13.34 12.44 10.50
#